data_AF-A0A1T5GHS6-F1
#
_entry.id   AF-A0A1T5GHS6-F1
#
_cell.length_a   1.000
_cell.length_b   1.000
_cell.length_c   1.000
_cell.angle_alpha   90.00
_cell.angle_beta   90.00
_cell.angle_gamma   90.00
#
_symmetry.space_group_name_H-M   'P 1'
#
loop_
_entity.id
_entity.type
_entity.pdbx_description
1 polymer ?
#
loop_
_entity_poly.entity_id
_entity_poly.type
_entity_poly.pdbx_seq_one_letter_code
_entity_poly.pdbx_strand_id
1 'polypeptide(L)'
;MRIPYIFAFAIVIWTVVSSCTTGSNVTNDPKVYNLPWRSPSSDELIEIGQLLVQNDITGCGEYHVKEITKNEYVLACTADGKQWRYFTVWPKVDKNIYSVTDEMEKKLTPPY
;
A
#
# COMPACT_ATOMS: atom_id res chain seq x y z
N MET A 1 19.68 45.42 -36.64
CA MET A 1 18.96 45.57 -35.36
C MET A 1 19.02 44.26 -34.61
N ARG A 2 19.61 44.26 -33.41
CA ARG A 2 19.78 43.09 -32.54
C ARG A 2 18.44 42.74 -31.90
N ILE A 3 18.04 41.48 -31.99
CA ILE A 3 16.87 40.92 -31.29
C ILE A 3 17.35 40.54 -29.87
N PRO A 4 16.89 41.20 -28.80
CA PRO A 4 17.30 40.83 -27.46
C PRO A 4 16.46 39.64 -26.98
N TYR A 5 17.13 38.49 -26.87
CA TYR A 5 16.72 37.35 -26.07
C TYR A 5 16.59 37.78 -24.60
N ILE A 6 15.38 38.10 -24.18
CA ILE A 6 15.03 38.29 -22.77
C ILE A 6 13.71 37.54 -22.56
N PHE A 7 13.66 36.74 -21.49
CA PHE A 7 12.59 35.81 -21.10
C PHE A 7 12.67 34.39 -21.68
N ALA A 8 13.87 33.82 -21.72
CA ALA A 8 14.04 32.44 -21.25
C ALA A 8 13.95 32.48 -19.70
N PHE A 9 13.31 31.49 -19.08
CA PHE A 9 13.02 31.33 -17.63
C PHE A 9 11.68 31.88 -17.11
N ALA A 10 10.61 31.19 -17.46
CA ALA A 10 9.41 30.92 -16.65
C ALA A 10 8.53 30.06 -17.58
N ILE A 11 8.12 28.83 -17.32
CA ILE A 11 7.49 28.27 -16.13
C ILE A 11 7.63 26.74 -16.27
N VAL A 12 8.45 26.11 -15.43
CA VAL A 12 8.39 24.66 -15.20
C VAL A 12 7.38 24.45 -14.07
N ILE A 13 6.12 24.18 -14.42
CA ILE A 13 5.07 23.74 -13.49
C ILE A 13 4.43 22.51 -14.16
N TRP A 14 4.93 21.29 -13.94
CA TRP A 14 4.59 20.42 -12.80
C TRP A 14 3.09 20.33 -12.54
N THR A 15 2.38 19.54 -13.36
CA THR A 15 1.20 18.81 -12.90
C THR A 15 1.13 17.45 -13.60
N VAL A 16 1.96 16.51 -13.14
CA VAL A 16 1.65 15.07 -13.29
C VAL A 16 0.53 14.78 -12.30
N VAL A 17 -0.73 14.97 -12.73
CA VAL A 17 -1.89 14.47 -11.99
C VAL A 17 -2.02 12.99 -12.33
N SER A 18 -1.28 12.18 -11.57
CA SER A 18 -1.45 10.73 -11.59
C SER A 18 -2.61 10.37 -10.67
N SER A 19 -3.83 10.34 -11.22
CA SER A 19 -5.00 9.81 -10.52
C SER A 19 -5.07 8.30 -10.73
N CYS A 20 -4.37 7.54 -9.90
CA CYS A 20 -4.63 6.10 -9.75
C CYS A 20 -5.72 5.90 -8.70
N THR A 21 -6.98 5.78 -9.14
CA THR A 21 -8.06 5.22 -8.32
C THR A 21 -8.40 3.85 -8.86
N THR A 22 -7.61 2.85 -8.47
CA THR A 22 -7.98 1.44 -8.63
C THR A 22 -8.66 1.01 -7.33
N GLY A 23 -9.98 1.16 -7.28
CA GLY A 23 -10.79 0.60 -6.20
C GLY A 23 -10.91 -0.90 -6.38
N SER A 24 -10.33 -1.66 -5.45
CA SER A 24 -10.31 -3.12 -5.52
C SER A 24 -11.47 -3.74 -4.75
N ASN A 25 -11.94 -4.88 -5.25
CA ASN A 25 -13.00 -5.70 -4.64
C ASN A 25 -12.60 -6.09 -3.21
N VAL A 26 -13.38 -5.58 -2.26
CA VAL A 26 -13.23 -5.85 -0.84
C VAL A 26 -13.81 -7.21 -0.50
N THR A 27 -12.94 -8.13 -0.11
CA THR A 27 -13.31 -9.37 0.58
C THR A 27 -13.89 -8.99 1.95
N ASN A 28 -15.22 -8.83 2.03
CA ASN A 28 -15.98 -8.54 3.25
C ASN A 28 -16.11 -9.82 4.14
N ASP A 29 -15.03 -10.58 4.33
CA ASP A 29 -15.08 -11.76 5.19
C ASP A 29 -14.96 -11.34 6.66
N PRO A 30 -15.96 -11.63 7.52
CA PRO A 30 -15.92 -11.25 8.93
C PRO A 30 -14.77 -11.92 9.70
N LYS A 31 -14.15 -12.98 9.17
CA LYS A 31 -13.01 -13.65 9.82
C LYS A 31 -11.76 -12.77 9.90
N VAL A 32 -11.57 -11.86 8.94
CA VAL A 32 -10.40 -10.97 8.86
C VAL A 32 -10.20 -10.17 10.15
N TYR A 33 -11.30 -9.71 10.74
CA TYR A 33 -11.28 -8.80 11.89
C TYR A 33 -10.87 -9.51 13.19
N ASN A 34 -11.16 -10.81 13.30
CA ASN A 34 -10.92 -11.58 14.53
C ASN A 34 -9.57 -12.31 14.56
N LEU A 35 -8.86 -12.37 13.44
CA LEU A 35 -7.54 -12.99 13.38
C LEU A 35 -6.50 -12.11 14.08
N PRO A 36 -5.53 -12.68 14.81
CA PRO A 36 -4.44 -11.92 15.39
C PRO A 36 -3.44 -11.47 14.32
N TRP A 37 -2.86 -10.29 14.51
CA TRP A 37 -1.68 -9.88 13.73
C TRP A 37 -0.48 -10.75 14.08
N ARG A 38 0.34 -11.05 13.08
CA ARG A 38 1.63 -11.70 13.28
C ARG A 38 2.71 -11.05 12.43
N SER A 39 3.95 -11.25 12.82
CA SER A 39 5.08 -10.94 11.95
C SER A 39 5.03 -11.82 10.69
N PRO A 40 5.45 -11.30 9.53
CA PRO A 40 5.64 -12.10 8.33
C PRO A 40 6.71 -13.17 8.57
N SER A 41 6.56 -14.33 7.93
CA SER A 41 7.62 -15.32 7.81
C SER A 41 8.72 -14.84 6.87
N SER A 42 9.88 -15.51 6.84
CA SER A 42 11.01 -15.12 5.99
C SER A 42 10.65 -15.02 4.50
N ASP A 43 9.83 -15.96 4.01
CA ASP A 43 9.41 -15.97 2.60
C ASP A 43 8.41 -14.85 2.32
N GLU A 44 7.42 -14.66 3.19
CA GLU A 44 6.45 -13.56 3.10
C GLU A 44 7.15 -12.20 3.17
N LEU A 45 8.21 -12.08 3.99
CA LEU A 45 8.97 -10.86 4.12
C LEU A 45 9.56 -10.41 2.77
N ILE A 46 10.10 -11.38 2.03
CA ILE A 46 10.71 -11.16 0.72
C ILE A 46 9.63 -10.94 -0.35
N GLU A 47 8.64 -11.83 -0.44
CA GLU A 47 7.60 -11.79 -1.47
C GLU A 47 6.76 -10.50 -1.35
N ILE A 48 6.29 -10.17 -0.14
CA ILE A 48 5.47 -8.98 0.09
C ILE A 48 6.33 -7.72 0.01
N GLY A 49 7.57 -7.76 0.51
CA GLY A 49 8.51 -6.65 0.38
C GLY A 49 8.76 -6.27 -1.09
N GLN A 50 8.93 -7.26 -1.97
CA GLN A 50 9.05 -7.01 -3.40
C GLN A 50 7.78 -6.37 -3.99
N LEU A 51 6.60 -6.81 -3.56
CA LEU A 51 5.33 -6.22 -4.04
C LEU A 51 5.13 -4.79 -3.58
N LEU A 52 5.51 -4.46 -2.35
CA LEU A 52 5.48 -3.08 -1.85
C LEU A 52 6.35 -2.17 -2.73
N VAL A 53 7.57 -2.61 -3.06
CA VAL A 53 8.48 -1.86 -3.94
C VAL A 53 7.94 -1.75 -5.37
N GLN A 54 7.42 -2.84 -5.94
CA GLN A 54 6.89 -2.86 -7.30
C GLN A 54 5.66 -1.96 -7.49
N ASN A 55 4.91 -1.71 -6.42
CA ASN A 55 3.70 -0.87 -6.42
C ASN A 55 3.96 0.53 -5.83
N ASP A 56 5.23 0.93 -5.70
CA ASP A 56 5.65 2.23 -5.16
C ASP A 56 5.07 2.55 -3.76
N ILE A 57 4.78 1.52 -2.96
CA ILE A 57 4.28 1.66 -1.60
C ILE A 57 5.46 1.95 -0.67
N THR A 58 5.62 3.24 -0.38
CA THR A 58 6.66 3.77 0.51
C THR A 58 6.10 4.04 1.92
N GLY A 59 6.99 4.18 2.91
CA GLY A 59 6.59 4.46 4.30
C GLY A 59 6.06 3.24 5.06
N CYS A 60 6.50 2.04 4.66
CA CYS A 60 6.31 0.79 5.39
C CYS A 60 7.64 0.36 6.00
N GLY A 61 8.02 1.03 7.10
CA GLY A 61 9.23 0.69 7.86
C GLY A 61 9.05 -0.59 8.69
N GLU A 62 7.81 -0.84 9.11
CA GLU A 62 7.38 -2.05 9.80
C GLU A 62 6.04 -2.52 9.23
N TYR A 63 5.82 -3.83 9.17
CA TYR A 63 4.52 -4.38 8.83
C TYR A 63 4.21 -5.72 9.50
N HIS A 64 2.92 -5.96 9.69
CA HIS A 64 2.34 -7.19 10.22
C HIS A 64 1.32 -7.74 9.24
N VAL A 65 1.12 -9.05 9.27
CA VAL A 65 0.24 -9.75 8.35
C VAL A 65 -0.82 -10.58 9.07
N LYS A 66 -1.97 -10.73 8.42
CA LYS A 66 -3.04 -11.69 8.73
C LYS A 66 -3.30 -12.50 7.47
N GLU A 67 -3.18 -13.81 7.55
CA GLU A 67 -3.60 -14.68 6.45
C GLU A 67 -5.11 -14.91 6.56
N ILE A 68 -5.88 -14.42 5.57
CA ILE A 68 -7.34 -14.54 5.56
C ILE A 68 -7.75 -15.85 4.93
N THR A 69 -7.16 -16.13 3.78
CA THR A 69 -7.35 -17.31 2.96
C THR A 69 -5.97 -17.73 2.44
N LYS A 70 -5.84 -18.97 1.99
CA LYS A 70 -4.59 -19.52 1.47
C LYS A 70 -3.97 -18.57 0.42
N ASN A 71 -2.79 -18.02 0.72
CA ASN A 71 -2.06 -17.05 -0.11
C ASN A 71 -2.75 -15.68 -0.29
N GLU A 72 -3.68 -15.31 0.59
CA GLU A 72 -4.31 -13.99 0.67
C GLU A 72 -4.07 -13.40 2.06
N TYR A 73 -3.41 -12.25 2.08
CA TYR A 73 -2.99 -11.62 3.32
C TYR A 73 -3.56 -10.22 3.42
N VAL A 74 -3.96 -9.80 4.62
CA VAL A 74 -4.05 -8.38 4.95
C VAL A 74 -2.77 -7.97 5.66
N LEU A 75 -2.18 -6.88 5.19
CA LEU A 75 -0.98 -6.26 5.69
C LEU A 75 -1.34 -4.96 6.39
N ALA A 76 -0.90 -4.79 7.62
CA ALA A 76 -0.86 -3.51 8.32
C ALA A 76 0.58 -2.99 8.26
N CYS A 77 0.79 -1.82 7.68
CA CYS A 77 2.10 -1.19 7.54
C CYS A 77 2.13 0.16 8.24
N THR A 78 3.28 0.50 8.83
CA THR A 78 3.53 1.79 9.47
C THR A 78 4.95 2.28 9.19
N ALA A 79 5.12 3.61 9.23
CA ALA A 79 6.44 4.24 9.23
C ALA A 79 6.92 4.59 10.64
N ASP A 80 5.99 4.76 11.59
CA ASP A 80 6.23 5.40 12.89
C ASP A 80 5.64 4.64 14.08
N GLY A 81 4.96 3.51 13.85
CA GLY A 81 4.28 2.74 14.89
C GLY A 81 2.93 3.32 15.34
N LYS A 82 2.52 4.48 14.80
CA LYS A 82 1.31 5.20 15.23
C LYS A 82 0.25 5.24 14.15
N GLN A 83 0.66 5.53 12.91
CA GLN A 83 -0.24 5.56 11.76
C GLN A 83 -0.09 4.26 10.97
N TRP A 84 -1.19 3.51 10.89
CA TRP A 84 -1.26 2.23 10.19
C TRP A 84 -2.04 2.38 8.89
N ARG A 85 -1.47 1.87 7.81
CA ARG A 85 -2.14 1.72 6.51
C ARG A 85 -2.34 0.24 6.23
N TYR A 86 -3.48 -0.09 5.66
CA TYR A 86 -3.88 -1.48 5.48
C TYR A 86 -4.02 -1.81 3.99
N PHE A 87 -3.54 -3.00 3.62
CA PHE A 87 -3.53 -3.48 2.25
C PHE A 87 -3.91 -4.96 2.21
N THR A 88 -4.52 -5.40 1.12
CA THR A 88 -4.68 -6.82 0.82
C THR A 88 -3.65 -7.23 -0.24
N VAL A 89 -2.98 -8.36 -0.01
CA VAL A 89 -1.83 -8.84 -0.79
C VAL A 89 -2.07 -10.28 -1.21
N TRP A 90 -1.83 -10.58 -2.49
CA TRP A 90 -1.90 -11.92 -3.06
C TRP A 90 -0.53 -12.32 -3.66
N PRO A 91 0.47 -12.67 -2.83
CA PRO A 91 1.84 -12.84 -3.29
C PRO A 91 2.06 -13.99 -4.27
N LYS A 92 1.19 -15.01 -4.26
CA LYS A 92 1.35 -16.21 -5.11
C LYS A 92 0.34 -16.33 -6.24
N VAL A 93 -0.82 -15.67 -6.14
CA VAL A 93 -1.90 -15.81 -7.12
C VAL A 93 -1.82 -14.71 -8.17
N ASP A 94 -1.95 -13.45 -7.75
CA ASP A 94 -2.01 -12.29 -8.65
C ASP A 94 -0.73 -11.42 -8.60
N LYS A 95 0.13 -11.64 -7.59
CA LYS A 95 1.33 -10.80 -7.35
C LYS A 95 0.98 -9.31 -7.34
N ASN A 96 -0.10 -8.97 -6.65
CA ASN A 96 -0.57 -7.60 -6.50
C ASN A 96 -0.87 -7.27 -5.05
N ILE A 97 -0.89 -5.97 -4.78
CA ILE A 97 -1.26 -5.36 -3.52
C ILE A 97 -2.28 -4.26 -3.78
N TYR A 98 -3.32 -4.22 -2.95
CA TYR A 98 -4.42 -3.28 -3.09
C TYR A 98 -4.74 -2.66 -1.73
N SER A 99 -5.02 -1.35 -1.68
CA SER A 99 -5.49 -0.72 -0.46
C SER A 99 -6.86 -1.29 -0.06
N VAL A 100 -7.06 -1.51 1.23
CA VAL A 100 -8.40 -1.83 1.74
C VAL A 100 -9.31 -0.60 1.62
N THR A 101 -10.62 -0.78 1.60
CA THR A 101 -11.54 0.37 1.65
C THR A 101 -11.63 0.97 3.04
N ASP A 102 -12.02 2.24 3.11
CA ASP A 102 -12.29 2.96 4.36
C ASP A 102 -13.23 2.20 5.31
N GLU A 103 -14.19 1.45 4.76
CA GLU A 103 -15.13 0.65 5.56
C GLU A 103 -14.48 -0.55 6.23
N MET A 104 -13.54 -1.20 5.55
CA MET A 104 -12.74 -2.28 6.15
C MET A 104 -11.74 -1.72 7.16
N GLU A 105 -11.06 -0.63 6.81
CA GLU A 105 -10.05 0.01 7.65
C GLU A 105 -10.63 0.38 9.02
N LYS A 106 -11.83 0.96 9.06
CA LYS A 106 -12.53 1.31 10.32
C LYS A 106 -12.82 0.12 11.23
N LYS A 107 -12.87 -1.09 10.68
CA LYS A 107 -13.13 -2.33 11.43
C LYS A 107 -11.83 -3.06 11.80
N LEU A 108 -10.70 -2.69 11.19
CA LEU A 108 -9.41 -3.27 11.51
C LEU A 108 -8.85 -2.60 12.76
N THR A 109 -8.44 -3.42 13.72
CA THR A 109 -7.63 -2.98 14.85
C THR A 109 -6.16 -3.00 14.45
N PRO A 110 -5.34 -2.02 14.87
CA PRO A 110 -3.90 -2.06 14.64
C PRO A 110 -3.23 -3.20 15.44
N PRO A 111 -1.99 -3.61 15.09
CA PRO A 111 -1.24 -4.61 15.85
C PRO A 111 -0.92 -4.22 17.30
N TYR A 112 -0.87 -2.92 17.61
CA TYR A 112 -0.54 -2.35 18.92
C TYR A 112 -1.45 -1.18 19.27
#